data_AF-A0A960T5H4-F1
#
_entry.id   AF-A0A960T5H4-F1
#
_cell.length_a   1.000
_cell.length_b   1.000
_cell.length_c   1.000
_cell.angle_alpha   90.00
_cell.angle_beta   90.00
_cell.angle_gamma   90.00
#
_symmetry.space_group_name_H-M   'P 1'
#
loop_
_entity.id
_entity.type
_entity.pdbx_description
1 polymer ?
#
loop_
_entity_poly.entity_id
_entity_poly.type
_entity_poly.pdbx_seq_one_letter_code
_entity_poly.pdbx_strand_id
1 'polypeptide(L)'
;MLTKLRFLGATRTVTGSKYLLSHGSKHILIDCGLFQGYKTLRLKNWDNPPFDPRALDAVVLSHAHIDHSGYLPRLVAQGFTGPIYATEATRDLCAILLPDAGRIQEEDAARANRYGYSKHKP
;
A
#
# COMPACT_ATOMS: atom_id res chain seq x y z
N MET A 1 14.59 25.78 -1.50
CA MET A 1 13.48 24.81 -1.37
C MET A 1 13.90 23.74 -0.39
N LEU A 2 13.05 23.38 0.58
CA LEU A 2 13.36 22.36 1.58
C LEU A 2 12.87 20.98 1.10
N THR A 3 13.73 19.98 1.18
CA THR A 3 13.35 18.57 0.95
C THR A 3 12.95 17.94 2.28
N LYS A 4 11.80 17.27 2.32
CA LYS A 4 11.29 16.59 3.52
C LYS A 4 10.97 15.13 3.21
N LEU A 5 11.43 14.22 4.05
CA LEU A 5 11.06 12.81 4.03
C LEU A 5 10.21 12.50 5.26
N ARG A 6 9.01 11.95 5.05
CA ARG A 6 8.11 11.52 6.12
C ARG A 6 7.95 10.01 6.11
N PHE A 7 8.22 9.38 7.24
CA PHE A 7 8.15 7.94 7.41
C PHE A 7 6.76 7.52 7.85
N LEU A 8 6.06 6.73 7.04
CA LEU A 8 4.65 6.38 7.24
C LEU A 8 4.43 4.88 7.54
N GLY A 9 5.42 4.04 7.23
CA GLY A 9 5.45 2.63 7.57
C GLY A 9 6.87 2.08 7.52
N ALA A 10 7.01 0.77 7.77
CA ALA A 10 8.32 0.12 7.98
C ALA A 10 9.22 0.89 8.98
N THR A 11 8.61 1.52 9.99
CA THR A 11 9.29 2.20 11.11
C THR A 11 8.97 1.47 12.40
N ARG A 12 10.03 0.96 13.05
CA ARG A 12 9.88 0.05 14.21
C ARG A 12 9.04 -1.20 13.90
N THR A 13 8.95 -1.56 12.62
CA THR A 13 8.33 -2.77 12.07
C THR A 13 8.92 -3.03 10.67
N VAL A 14 8.81 -4.24 10.15
CA VAL A 14 9.35 -4.61 8.83
C VAL A 14 8.38 -4.27 7.69
N THR A 15 7.09 -4.34 7.97
CA THR A 15 6.05 -4.36 6.93
C THR A 15 5.37 -2.99 6.73
N GLY A 16 4.62 -2.85 5.63
CA GLY A 16 3.86 -1.65 5.30
C GLY A 16 4.73 -0.49 4.82
N SER A 17 5.84 -0.76 4.12
CA SER A 17 6.78 0.25 3.62
C SER A 17 6.04 1.39 2.91
N LYS A 18 6.38 2.63 3.30
CA LYS A 18 5.72 3.84 2.85
C LYS A 18 6.50 5.07 3.31
N TYR A 19 7.05 5.83 2.38
CA TYR A 19 7.76 7.07 2.67
C TYR A 19 7.30 8.18 1.73
N LEU A 20 6.89 9.32 2.29
CA LEU A 20 6.49 10.47 1.49
C LEU A 20 7.66 11.44 1.38
N LEU A 21 8.23 11.54 0.18
CA LEU A 21 9.22 12.55 -0.19
C LEU A 21 8.49 13.78 -0.71
N SER A 22 8.86 14.96 -0.21
CA SER A 22 8.31 16.23 -0.67
C SER A 22 9.42 17.23 -0.98
N HIS A 23 9.31 17.89 -2.13
CA HIS A 23 10.25 18.93 -2.57
C HIS A 23 9.49 20.01 -3.35
N GLY A 24 9.38 21.21 -2.78
CA GLY A 24 8.52 22.26 -3.35
C GLY A 24 7.04 21.81 -3.37
N SER A 25 6.40 21.89 -4.53
CA SER A 25 5.03 21.41 -4.76
C SER A 25 4.94 19.92 -5.13
N LYS A 26 6.06 19.21 -5.16
CA LYS A 26 6.12 17.80 -5.58
C LYS A 26 6.02 16.85 -4.40
N HIS A 27 5.18 15.83 -4.54
CA HIS A 27 4.94 14.77 -3.57
C HIS A 27 5.10 13.40 -4.22
N ILE A 28 6.15 12.67 -3.83
CA ILE A 28 6.45 11.34 -4.35
C ILE A 28 6.36 10.33 -3.21
N LEU A 29 5.60 9.26 -3.42
CA LEU A 29 5.52 8.17 -2.48
C LEU A 29 6.54 7.09 -2.87
N ILE A 30 7.44 6.75 -1.95
CA ILE A 30 8.38 5.63 -2.08
C ILE A 30 7.76 4.44 -1.36
N ASP A 31 7.52 3.37 -2.12
CA ASP A 31 6.74 2.18 -1.76
C ASP A 31 5.29 2.47 -1.35
N CYS A 32 4.44 1.46 -1.51
CA CYS A 32 3.06 1.45 -1.08
C CYS A 32 2.68 0.05 -0.57
N GLY A 33 3.31 -0.38 0.51
CA GLY A 33 3.15 -1.72 1.08
C GLY A 33 1.94 -1.89 2.00
N LEU A 34 1.45 -3.14 2.11
CA LEU A 34 0.52 -3.57 3.15
C LEU A 34 1.25 -3.86 4.45
N PHE A 35 0.64 -3.52 5.59
CA PHE A 35 1.05 -4.02 6.90
C PHE A 35 0.59 -5.48 7.08
N GLN A 36 1.52 -6.38 7.37
CA GLN A 36 1.28 -7.82 7.57
C GLN A 36 1.54 -8.27 9.03
N GLY A 37 1.26 -9.54 9.32
CA GLY A 37 1.53 -10.15 10.62
C GLY A 37 0.50 -9.80 11.70
N TYR A 38 0.98 -9.23 12.81
CA TYR A 38 0.16 -8.94 13.99
C TYR A 38 -1.11 -8.17 13.65
N LYS A 39 -2.22 -8.52 14.31
CA LYS A 39 -3.54 -7.90 14.06
C LYS A 39 -3.48 -6.37 14.18
N THR A 40 -2.75 -5.85 15.16
CA THR A 40 -2.57 -4.40 15.37
C THR A 40 -1.90 -3.71 14.18
N LEU A 41 -0.97 -4.38 13.49
CA LEU A 41 -0.35 -3.87 12.27
C LEU A 41 -1.33 -3.96 11.09
N ARG A 42 -1.98 -5.11 10.89
CA ARG A 42 -2.95 -5.29 9.80
C ARG A 42 -4.12 -4.31 9.87
N LEU A 43 -4.52 -3.90 11.06
CA LEU A 43 -5.57 -2.89 11.26
C LEU A 43 -5.19 -1.53 10.65
N LYS A 44 -3.89 -1.17 10.60
CA LYS A 44 -3.43 0.08 9.97
C LYS A 44 -3.72 0.14 8.47
N ASN A 45 -3.89 -1.01 7.81
CA ASN A 45 -4.30 -1.01 6.41
C ASN A 45 -5.69 -0.40 6.23
N TRP A 46 -6.54 -0.39 7.26
CA TRP A 46 -7.88 0.18 7.21
C TRP A 46 -7.92 1.69 7.42
N ASP A 47 -6.87 2.28 7.97
CA ASP A 47 -6.79 3.71 8.19
C ASP A 47 -6.64 4.46 6.86
N ASN A 48 -7.13 5.70 6.81
CA ASN A 48 -6.82 6.59 5.71
C ASN A 48 -5.35 7.01 5.80
N PRO A 49 -4.63 7.10 4.68
CA PRO A 49 -3.27 7.61 4.68
C PRO A 49 -3.25 9.05 5.23
N PRO A 50 -2.20 9.46 5.96
CA PRO A 50 -2.07 10.83 6.50
C PRO A 50 -1.60 11.82 5.41
N PHE A 51 -2.01 11.60 4.17
CA PHE A 51 -1.80 12.41 2.99
C PHE A 51 -2.98 12.22 2.04
N ASP A 52 -3.24 13.20 1.17
CA ASP A 52 -4.22 13.06 0.10
C ASP A 52 -3.59 12.27 -1.07
N PRO A 53 -4.13 11.08 -1.43
CA PRO A 53 -3.65 10.32 -2.58
C PRO A 53 -3.71 11.08 -3.91
N ARG A 54 -4.66 12.02 -4.06
CA ARG A 54 -4.83 12.83 -5.28
C ARG A 54 -3.74 13.88 -5.45
N ALA A 55 -3.07 14.24 -4.36
CA ALA A 55 -1.98 15.22 -4.36
C ALA A 55 -0.60 14.60 -4.65
N LEU A 56 -0.51 13.28 -4.81
CA LEU A 56 0.75 12.62 -5.18
C LEU A 56 1.03 12.80 -6.67
N ASP A 57 2.25 13.22 -6.99
CA ASP A 57 2.72 13.28 -8.37
C ASP A 57 3.13 11.91 -8.92
N ALA A 58 3.63 11.02 -8.05
CA ALA A 58 4.12 9.70 -8.45
C ALA A 58 4.23 8.74 -7.26
N VAL A 59 4.26 7.45 -7.59
CA VAL A 59 4.73 6.38 -6.71
C VAL A 59 5.99 5.76 -7.32
N VAL A 60 6.97 5.39 -6.49
CA VAL A 60 8.15 4.62 -6.89
C VAL A 60 8.18 3.34 -6.05
N LEU A 61 8.19 2.18 -6.70
CA LEU A 61 8.38 0.90 -6.02
C LEU A 61 9.86 0.52 -6.01
N SER A 62 10.36 0.15 -4.84
CA SER A 62 11.70 -0.42 -4.70
C SER A 62 11.78 -1.84 -5.28
N HIS A 63 10.79 -2.68 -5.00
CA HIS A 63 10.66 -4.05 -5.48
C HIS A 63 9.21 -4.57 -5.29
N ALA A 64 8.95 -5.80 -5.73
CA ALA A 64 7.58 -6.29 -5.92
C ALA A 64 6.88 -6.86 -4.66
N HIS A 65 7.61 -7.08 -3.55
CA HIS A 65 7.02 -7.72 -2.37
C HIS A 65 5.80 -6.96 -1.83
N ILE A 66 4.84 -7.70 -1.28
CA ILE A 66 3.52 -7.17 -0.85
C ILE A 66 3.62 -6.14 0.28
N ASP A 67 4.64 -6.23 1.12
CA ASP A 67 4.96 -5.23 2.14
C ASP A 67 5.62 -3.96 1.58
N HIS A 68 5.83 -3.89 0.26
CA HIS A 68 6.28 -2.71 -0.51
C HIS A 68 5.31 -2.29 -1.61
N SER A 69 4.49 -3.21 -2.16
CA SER A 69 3.60 -2.95 -3.31
C SER A 69 2.11 -3.16 -3.02
N GLY A 70 1.77 -3.94 -1.99
CA GLY A 70 0.45 -4.52 -1.81
C GLY A 70 -0.69 -3.54 -1.52
N TYR A 71 -0.39 -2.31 -1.11
CA TYR A 71 -1.40 -1.27 -0.84
C TYR A 71 -1.73 -0.46 -2.10
N LEU A 72 -1.01 -0.67 -3.21
CA LEU A 72 -1.26 0.05 -4.47
C LEU A 72 -2.72 0.00 -4.94
N PRO A 73 -3.41 -1.15 -5.00
CA PRO A 73 -4.80 -1.19 -5.45
C PRO A 73 -5.72 -0.29 -4.60
N ARG A 74 -5.47 -0.24 -3.29
CA ARG A 74 -6.20 0.62 -2.37
C ARG A 74 -5.87 2.10 -2.54
N LEU A 75 -4.60 2.44 -2.77
CA LEU A 75 -4.20 3.83 -3.08
C LEU A 75 -4.91 4.33 -4.35
N VAL A 76 -4.97 3.51 -5.40
CA VAL A 76 -5.69 3.81 -6.64
C VAL A 76 -7.20 3.97 -6.38
N ALA A 77 -7.81 3.06 -5.62
CA ALA A 77 -9.22 3.17 -5.24
C ALA A 77 -9.52 4.43 -4.40
N GLN A 78 -8.53 4.98 -3.68
CA GLN A 78 -8.64 6.23 -2.93
C GLN A 78 -8.42 7.49 -3.81
N GLY A 79 -8.18 7.33 -5.11
CA GLY A 79 -8.16 8.41 -6.10
C GLY A 79 -6.78 8.81 -6.61
N PHE A 80 -5.73 8.04 -6.35
CA PHE A 80 -4.44 8.25 -7.01
C PHE A 80 -4.52 7.89 -8.50
N THR A 81 -4.09 8.80 -9.37
CA THR A 81 -4.10 8.63 -10.83
C THR A 81 -2.73 8.90 -11.48
N GLY A 82 -1.70 9.13 -10.68
CA GLY A 82 -0.35 9.42 -11.16
C GLY A 82 0.40 8.17 -11.64
N PRO A 83 1.59 8.35 -12.25
CA PRO A 83 2.45 7.24 -12.65
C PRO A 83 3.00 6.45 -11.46
N ILE A 84 3.16 5.15 -11.67
CA ILE A 84 3.88 4.23 -10.78
C ILE A 84 5.17 3.80 -11.49
N TYR A 85 6.31 4.21 -10.97
CA TYR A 85 7.63 3.85 -11.47
C TYR A 85 8.16 2.61 -10.77
N ALA A 86 8.68 1.67 -11.54
CA ALA A 86 9.34 0.47 -11.06
C ALA A 86 10.29 -0.05 -12.14
N THR A 87 11.19 -0.98 -11.80
CA THR A 87 11.90 -1.76 -12.81
C THR A 87 10.93 -2.67 -13.57
N GLU A 88 11.29 -3.07 -14.78
CA GLU A 88 10.48 -4.00 -15.59
C GLU A 88 10.20 -5.31 -14.82
N ALA A 89 11.22 -5.92 -14.23
CA ALA A 89 11.05 -7.12 -13.43
C ALA A 89 10.10 -6.92 -12.23
N THR A 90 10.13 -5.75 -11.58
CA THR A 90 9.20 -5.43 -10.48
C THR A 90 7.77 -5.32 -10.98
N ARG A 91 7.55 -4.64 -12.12
CA ARG A 91 6.23 -4.53 -12.75
C ARG A 91 5.66 -5.91 -13.07
N ASP A 92 6.45 -6.76 -13.70
CA ASP A 92 6.02 -8.09 -14.14
C ASP A 92 5.69 -9.00 -12.95
N LEU A 93 6.48 -8.93 -11.88
CA LEU A 93 6.16 -9.63 -10.63
C LEU A 93 4.90 -9.07 -9.96
N CYS A 94 4.70 -7.75 -9.91
CA CYS A 94 3.49 -7.13 -9.37
C CYS A 94 2.22 -7.56 -10.13
N ALA A 95 2.31 -7.80 -11.45
CA ALA A 95 1.19 -8.29 -12.25
C ALA A 95 0.70 -9.69 -11.82
N ILE A 96 1.56 -10.47 -11.14
CA ILE A 96 1.23 -11.79 -10.60
C ILE A 96 0.87 -11.70 -9.10
N LEU A 97 1.71 -11.00 -8.32
CA LEU A 97 1.60 -10.95 -6.87
C LEU A 97 0.37 -10.19 -6.38
N LEU A 98 -0.02 -9.10 -7.05
CA LEU A 98 -1.15 -8.29 -6.60
C LEU A 98 -2.49 -9.00 -6.79
N PRO A 99 -2.80 -9.64 -7.94
CA PRO A 99 -4.01 -10.45 -8.08
C PRO A 99 -4.06 -11.64 -7.13
N ASP A 100 -2.95 -12.35 -6.93
CA ASP A 100 -2.92 -13.49 -6.00
C ASP A 100 -3.16 -13.05 -4.55
N ALA A 101 -2.49 -11.97 -4.11
CA ALA A 101 -2.74 -11.37 -2.80
C ALA A 101 -4.20 -10.91 -2.65
N GLY A 102 -4.80 -10.37 -3.71
CA GLY A 102 -6.23 -10.01 -3.76
C GLY A 102 -7.14 -11.22 -3.56
N ARG A 103 -6.92 -12.29 -4.33
CA ARG A 103 -7.67 -13.55 -4.20
C ARG A 103 -7.61 -14.12 -2.78
N ILE A 104 -6.42 -14.15 -2.17
CA ILE A 104 -6.26 -14.62 -0.78
C ILE A 104 -7.09 -13.76 0.19
N GLN A 105 -7.10 -12.44 0.01
CA GLN A 105 -7.88 -11.53 0.85
C GLN A 105 -9.40 -11.72 0.67
N GLU A 106 -9.85 -11.97 -0.55
CA GLU A 106 -11.25 -12.29 -0.85
C GLU A 106 -11.67 -13.62 -0.23
N GLU A 107 -10.82 -14.65 -0.29
CA GLU A 107 -11.05 -15.95 0.36
C GLU A 107 -11.13 -15.82 1.88
N ASP A 108 -10.22 -15.05 2.49
CA ASP A 108 -10.25 -14.75 3.92
C ASP A 108 -11.53 -14.02 4.32
N ALA A 109 -11.99 -13.06 3.50
CA ALA A 109 -13.24 -12.34 3.72
C ALA A 109 -14.47 -13.27 3.60
N ALA A 110 -14.52 -14.11 2.56
CA ALA A 110 -15.59 -15.09 2.35
C ALA A 110 -15.65 -16.10 3.51
N ARG A 111 -14.50 -16.57 3.99
CA ARG A 111 -14.40 -17.43 5.17
C ARG A 111 -14.92 -16.72 6.41
N ALA A 112 -14.51 -15.47 6.66
CA ALA A 112 -14.96 -14.70 7.81
C ALA A 112 -16.46 -14.45 7.82
N ASN A 113 -17.06 -14.22 6.64
CA ASN A 113 -18.50 -14.07 6.47
C ASN A 113 -19.24 -15.40 6.71
N ARG A 114 -18.73 -16.52 6.18
CA ARG A 114 -19.31 -17.86 6.38
C ARG A 114 -19.38 -18.27 7.85
N TYR A 115 -18.35 -17.96 8.63
CA TYR A 115 -18.24 -18.37 10.04
C TYR A 115 -18.61 -17.25 11.04
N GLY A 116 -19.03 -16.08 10.57
CA GLY A 116 -19.61 -15.04 11.42
C GLY A 116 -18.64 -14.31 12.36
N TYR A 117 -17.33 -14.36 12.12
CA TYR A 117 -16.33 -13.64 12.94
C TYR A 117 -15.85 -12.32 12.32
N SER A 118 -16.42 -11.94 11.17
CA SER A 118 -16.20 -10.62 10.58
C SER A 118 -17.04 -9.55 11.29
N LYS A 119 -16.43 -8.40 11.59
CA LYS A 119 -17.15 -7.18 11.97
C LYS A 119 -17.69 -6.39 10.76
N HIS A 120 -17.23 -6.75 9.56
CA HIS A 120 -17.58 -6.11 8.31
C HIS A 120 -18.72 -6.88 7.64
N LYS A 121 -19.71 -6.16 7.13
CA LYS A 121 -20.79 -6.68 6.30
C LYS A 121 -20.61 -6.09 4.89
N PRO A 122 -19.80 -6.74 4.05
CA PRO A 122 -19.61 -6.29 2.67
C PRO A 122 -20.90 -6.40 1.86
#